data_AF-A0A538NIJ1-F1
#
_entry.id   AF-A0A538NIJ1-F1
#
_cell.length_a   1.000
_cell.length_b   1.000
_cell.length_c   1.000
_cell.angle_alpha   90.00
_cell.angle_beta   90.00
_cell.angle_gamma   90.00
#
_symmetry.space_group_name_H-M   'P 1'
#
loop_
_entity.id
_entity.type
_entity.pdbx_description
1 polymer ?
#
loop_
_entity_poly.entity_id
_entity_poly.type
_entity_poly.pdbx_seq_one_letter_code
_entity_poly.pdbx_strand_id
1 'polypeptide(L)'
;MLHFISPALIGIFLMTNALAQSPTAIPSVGGALVPTKSILPSPSPSATPTREELVNSLSQADLQAAITLLKSNFTSPDAITDTELNRATVEGLMIRLPRGVMLLPNKESAPGEAPGAFYGEVLGGHIGYLRLGSLTSANLQAMDKSLSNFASKKVDALIVDLRSSQGTSDFAVAADFAKRFCPKGKPLFTLRKPAVRQDRVFSSDRDPAFRGLVMVLADGDTSRAAEAVAAALRFYDKALVIGQPTAGRAVEYSDLSLPSGKILRVAVAELISPEGRSLFP
;
A
#
# COMPACT_ATOMS: atom_id res chain seq x y z
N MET A 1 -18.37 63.47 9.28
CA MET A 1 -19.32 64.48 8.76
C MET A 1 -19.58 64.10 7.30
N LEU A 2 -20.85 63.73 7.02
CA LEU A 2 -21.58 63.48 5.75
C LEU A 2 -20.87 62.78 4.55
N HIS A 3 -21.34 61.72 3.87
CA HIS A 3 -22.64 61.09 3.50
C HIS A 3 -22.88 61.13 1.98
N PHE A 4 -23.51 60.04 1.50
CA PHE A 4 -24.37 59.87 0.30
C PHE A 4 -23.73 59.44 -1.04
N ILE A 5 -24.33 58.62 -1.95
CA ILE A 5 -25.61 57.88 -2.09
C ILE A 5 -25.44 56.84 -3.24
N SER A 6 -26.13 55.70 -3.15
CA SER A 6 -26.45 54.75 -4.23
C SER A 6 -27.83 55.06 -4.83
N PRO A 7 -28.15 54.67 -6.08
CA PRO A 7 -29.31 53.79 -6.19
C PRO A 7 -29.24 52.71 -7.28
N ALA A 8 -30.00 51.64 -7.02
CA ALA A 8 -30.45 50.62 -7.95
C ALA A 8 -31.64 51.12 -8.81
N LEU A 9 -31.87 50.55 -9.99
CA LEU A 9 -33.21 50.48 -10.58
C LEU A 9 -33.41 49.28 -11.52
N ILE A 10 -34.64 48.77 -11.45
CA ILE A 10 -35.28 47.62 -12.08
C ILE A 10 -35.90 48.03 -13.43
N GLY A 11 -35.99 47.11 -14.41
CA GLY A 11 -36.78 47.30 -15.62
C GLY A 11 -37.10 45.99 -16.34
N ILE A 12 -38.39 45.67 -16.45
CA ILE A 12 -39.03 44.46 -17.01
C ILE A 12 -39.77 44.84 -18.32
N PHE A 13 -40.06 43.81 -19.16
CA PHE A 13 -41.07 43.70 -20.25
C PHE A 13 -40.71 44.24 -21.64
N LEU A 14 -40.73 43.36 -22.66
CA LEU A 14 -41.78 43.39 -23.69
C LEU A 14 -41.89 42.05 -24.48
N MET A 15 -43.14 41.67 -24.72
CA MET A 15 -43.67 40.51 -25.44
C MET A 15 -43.72 40.74 -26.95
N THR A 16 -43.62 39.68 -27.76
CA THR A 16 -44.41 39.53 -29.00
C THR A 16 -44.85 38.07 -29.21
N ASN A 17 -46.18 37.89 -29.21
CA ASN A 17 -47.00 36.80 -29.78
C ASN A 17 -46.91 36.86 -31.34
N ALA A 18 -47.32 35.92 -32.19
CA ALA A 18 -47.99 34.62 -32.12
C ALA A 18 -47.97 34.03 -33.55
N LEU A 19 -48.11 32.70 -33.69
CA LEU A 19 -48.98 32.10 -34.71
C LEU A 19 -49.28 30.65 -34.31
N ALA A 20 -50.55 30.45 -33.98
CA ALA A 20 -51.17 29.18 -33.65
C ALA A 20 -51.64 28.46 -34.92
N GLN A 21 -51.49 27.14 -34.97
CA GLN A 21 -52.44 26.23 -35.62
C GLN A 21 -52.53 24.93 -34.80
N SER A 22 -53.74 24.42 -34.64
CA SER A 22 -54.12 23.11 -34.05
C SER A 22 -55.35 22.61 -34.84
N PRO A 23 -55.87 21.39 -34.66
CA PRO A 23 -55.25 20.08 -34.43
C PRO A 23 -55.82 19.01 -35.41
N THR A 24 -55.32 17.77 -35.38
CA THR A 24 -56.12 16.61 -35.86
C THR A 24 -55.87 15.39 -34.97
N ALA A 25 -56.97 14.78 -34.53
CA ALA A 25 -57.05 13.69 -33.58
C ALA A 25 -56.84 12.31 -34.22
N ILE A 26 -56.35 11.35 -33.43
CA ILE A 26 -56.35 9.90 -33.71
C ILE A 26 -56.81 9.19 -32.42
N PRO A 27 -57.65 8.12 -32.48
CA PRO A 27 -58.55 7.76 -31.40
C PRO A 27 -57.94 6.83 -30.34
N SER A 28 -58.53 6.90 -29.15
CA SER A 28 -58.31 6.05 -27.98
C SER A 28 -58.95 4.67 -28.13
N VAL A 29 -58.19 3.60 -27.87
CA VAL A 29 -58.71 2.27 -27.53
C VAL A 29 -58.33 1.96 -26.09
N GLY A 30 -59.34 1.77 -25.25
CA GLY A 30 -59.20 1.43 -23.84
C GLY A 30 -58.78 -0.02 -23.62
N GLY A 31 -57.87 -0.22 -22.67
CA GLY A 31 -57.52 -1.52 -22.09
C GLY A 31 -57.31 -1.33 -20.59
N ALA A 32 -58.03 -2.11 -19.78
CA ALA A 32 -58.08 -2.02 -18.33
C ALA A 32 -56.72 -2.25 -17.65
N LEU A 33 -56.42 -1.47 -16.60
CA LEU A 33 -55.29 -1.71 -15.70
C LEU A 33 -55.54 -2.99 -14.88
N VAL A 34 -54.67 -3.99 -15.06
CA VAL A 34 -54.52 -5.13 -14.15
C VAL A 34 -53.39 -4.78 -13.17
N PRO A 35 -53.55 -4.97 -11.84
CA PRO A 35 -52.49 -4.66 -10.89
C PRO A 35 -51.36 -5.68 -11.01
N THR A 36 -50.18 -5.23 -11.46
CA THR A 36 -48.94 -6.02 -11.43
C THR A 36 -48.51 -6.29 -10.01
N LYS A 37 -48.53 -7.58 -9.64
CA LYS A 37 -48.01 -8.14 -8.38
C LYS A 37 -46.52 -7.81 -8.27
N SER A 38 -46.10 -7.17 -7.18
CA SER A 38 -44.69 -6.95 -6.83
C SER A 38 -43.97 -8.30 -6.76
N ILE A 39 -43.01 -8.52 -7.65
CA ILE A 39 -42.10 -9.66 -7.62
C ILE A 39 -40.91 -9.23 -6.77
N LEU A 40 -40.80 -9.78 -5.55
CA LEU A 40 -39.55 -9.70 -4.79
C LEU A 40 -38.42 -10.31 -5.64
N PRO A 41 -37.21 -9.70 -5.67
CA PRO A 41 -36.07 -10.32 -6.31
C PRO A 41 -35.83 -11.70 -5.66
N SER A 42 -35.72 -12.71 -6.51
CA SER A 42 -35.40 -14.08 -6.11
C SER A 42 -34.08 -14.09 -5.31
N PRO A 43 -33.92 -14.94 -4.29
CA PRO A 43 -32.65 -15.07 -3.59
C PRO A 43 -31.58 -15.51 -4.60
N SER A 44 -30.47 -14.79 -4.64
CA SER A 44 -29.28 -15.15 -5.43
C SER A 44 -28.87 -16.61 -5.14
N PRO A 45 -28.41 -17.38 -6.13
CA PRO A 45 -27.99 -18.76 -5.90
C PRO A 45 -26.84 -18.78 -4.88
N SER A 46 -26.95 -19.67 -3.89
CA SER A 46 -25.91 -19.95 -2.90
C SER A 46 -24.59 -20.21 -3.62
N ALA A 47 -23.60 -19.34 -3.42
CA ALA A 47 -22.28 -19.54 -3.99
C ALA A 47 -21.71 -20.87 -3.50
N THR A 48 -21.29 -21.75 -4.42
CA THR A 48 -20.55 -22.96 -4.05
C THR A 48 -19.27 -22.53 -3.33
N PRO A 49 -18.98 -23.04 -2.12
CA PRO A 49 -17.79 -22.66 -1.39
C PRO A 49 -16.55 -23.08 -2.19
N THR A 50 -15.55 -22.20 -2.20
CA THR A 50 -14.24 -22.47 -2.79
C THR A 50 -13.55 -23.61 -2.04
N ARG A 51 -12.57 -24.25 -2.71
CA ARG A 51 -11.75 -25.29 -2.07
C ARG A 51 -11.09 -24.80 -0.78
N GLU A 52 -10.64 -23.55 -0.76
CA GLU A 52 -10.00 -22.95 0.40
C GLU A 52 -10.99 -22.76 1.56
N GLU A 53 -12.20 -22.26 1.29
CA GLU A 53 -13.26 -22.11 2.29
C GLU A 53 -13.66 -23.47 2.89
N LEU A 54 -13.79 -24.51 2.07
CA LEU A 54 -14.05 -25.86 2.53
C LEU A 54 -12.96 -26.37 3.47
N VAL A 55 -11.68 -26.22 3.10
CA VAL A 55 -10.55 -26.65 3.95
C VAL A 55 -10.47 -25.83 5.24
N ASN A 56 -10.71 -24.53 5.18
CA ASN A 56 -10.67 -23.65 6.36
C ASN A 56 -11.84 -23.90 7.34
N SER A 57 -12.93 -24.53 6.86
CA SER A 57 -14.07 -24.91 7.69
C SER A 57 -13.87 -26.20 8.50
N LEU A 58 -12.82 -26.98 8.20
CA LEU A 58 -12.57 -28.26 8.87
C LEU A 58 -12.07 -28.06 10.31
N SER A 59 -12.64 -28.79 11.25
CA SER A 59 -12.12 -28.84 12.61
C SER A 59 -10.80 -29.62 12.68
N GLN A 60 -10.09 -29.54 13.81
CA GLN A 60 -8.88 -30.36 14.02
C GLN A 60 -9.16 -31.87 13.88
N ALA A 61 -10.34 -32.32 14.35
CA ALA A 61 -10.76 -33.72 14.21
C ALA A 61 -11.01 -34.08 12.75
N ASP A 62 -11.67 -33.21 11.98
CA ASP A 62 -11.95 -33.44 10.56
C ASP A 62 -10.67 -33.45 9.72
N LEU A 63 -9.70 -32.58 10.04
CA LEU A 63 -8.39 -32.58 9.39
C LEU A 63 -7.66 -33.91 9.59
N GLN A 64 -7.66 -34.44 10.81
CA GLN A 64 -7.06 -35.74 11.13
C GLN A 64 -7.80 -36.90 10.45
N ALA A 65 -9.14 -36.87 10.45
CA ALA A 65 -9.96 -37.86 9.77
C ALA A 65 -9.72 -37.82 8.25
N ALA A 66 -9.67 -36.64 7.64
CA ALA A 66 -9.39 -36.47 6.21
C ALA A 66 -8.02 -37.05 5.83
N ILE A 67 -6.96 -36.78 6.61
CA ILE A 67 -5.64 -37.37 6.38
C ILE A 67 -5.69 -38.90 6.49
N THR A 68 -6.41 -39.44 7.48
CA THR A 68 -6.56 -40.89 7.67
C THR A 68 -7.31 -41.55 6.52
N LEU A 69 -8.38 -40.93 6.04
CA LEU A 69 -9.16 -41.38 4.89
C LEU A 69 -8.31 -41.33 3.61
N LEU A 70 -7.53 -40.27 3.41
CA LEU A 70 -6.61 -40.17 2.27
C LEU A 70 -5.56 -41.29 2.32
N LYS A 71 -4.91 -41.52 3.46
CA LYS A 71 -3.91 -42.60 3.62
C LYS A 71 -4.49 -43.99 3.31
N SER A 72 -5.73 -44.26 3.71
CA SER A 72 -6.35 -45.58 3.56
C SER A 72 -7.03 -45.82 2.21
N ASN A 73 -7.44 -44.76 1.50
CA ASN A 73 -8.26 -44.89 0.29
C ASN A 73 -7.60 -44.33 -0.99
N PHE A 74 -6.50 -43.58 -0.89
CA PHE A 74 -5.84 -43.06 -2.09
C PHE A 74 -5.14 -44.18 -2.88
N THR A 75 -5.26 -44.14 -4.20
CA THR A 75 -4.77 -45.20 -5.11
C THR A 75 -3.26 -45.45 -5.01
N SER A 76 -2.50 -44.47 -4.51
CA SER A 76 -1.05 -44.58 -4.29
C SER A 76 -0.72 -44.29 -2.82
N PRO A 77 -0.82 -45.29 -1.92
CA PRO A 77 -0.60 -45.09 -0.49
C PRO A 77 0.79 -44.53 -0.15
N ASP A 78 1.80 -44.88 -0.95
CA ASP A 78 3.18 -44.38 -0.82
C ASP A 78 3.33 -42.88 -1.14
N ALA A 79 2.30 -42.23 -1.69
CA ALA A 79 2.31 -40.80 -1.95
C ALA A 79 2.01 -39.97 -0.68
N ILE A 80 1.46 -40.58 0.38
CA ILE A 80 1.03 -39.89 1.61
C ILE A 80 1.88 -40.36 2.79
N THR A 81 3.19 -40.32 2.62
CA THR A 81 4.15 -40.54 3.70
C THR A 81 4.17 -39.36 4.67
N ASP A 82 4.69 -39.57 5.88
CA ASP A 82 4.86 -38.47 6.85
C ASP A 82 5.82 -37.38 6.32
N THR A 83 6.77 -37.74 5.44
CA THR A 83 7.65 -36.77 4.78
C THR A 83 6.88 -35.87 3.83
N GLU A 84 5.99 -36.45 3.01
CA GLU A 84 5.19 -35.66 2.06
C GLU A 84 4.10 -34.85 2.77
N LEU A 85 3.54 -35.34 3.88
CA LEU A 85 2.68 -34.52 4.74
C LEU A 85 3.42 -33.33 5.36
N ASN A 86 4.65 -33.53 5.83
CA ASN A 86 5.48 -32.44 6.35
C ASN A 86 5.83 -31.42 5.24
N ARG A 87 6.15 -31.90 4.03
CA ARG A 87 6.40 -31.03 2.87
C ARG A 87 5.17 -30.21 2.51
N ALA A 88 4.01 -30.86 2.37
CA ALA A 88 2.73 -30.20 2.10
C ALA A 88 2.35 -29.20 3.20
N THR A 89 2.68 -29.49 4.46
CA THR A 89 2.47 -28.57 5.58
C THR A 89 3.33 -27.33 5.43
N VAL A 90 4.63 -27.48 5.16
CA VAL A 90 5.54 -26.34 4.95
C VAL A 90 5.12 -25.51 3.74
N GLU A 91 4.82 -26.14 2.61
CA GLU A 91 4.32 -25.45 1.41
C GLU A 91 3.00 -24.72 1.67
N GLY A 92 2.05 -25.37 2.35
CA GLY A 92 0.77 -24.78 2.74
C GLY A 92 0.94 -23.59 3.69
N LEU A 93 1.86 -23.66 4.65
CA LEU A 93 2.21 -22.54 5.52
C LEU A 93 2.83 -21.38 4.72
N MET A 94 3.69 -21.65 3.74
CA MET A 94 4.26 -20.62 2.88
C MET A 94 3.21 -19.92 2.00
N ILE A 95 2.20 -20.67 1.53
CA ILE A 95 1.06 -20.11 0.78
C ILE A 95 0.20 -19.23 1.71
N ARG A 96 -0.07 -19.69 2.93
CA ARG A 96 -0.92 -19.00 3.92
C ARG A 96 -0.23 -17.83 4.63
N LEU A 97 1.10 -17.77 4.60
CA LEU A 97 1.91 -16.68 5.17
C LEU A 97 2.63 -15.93 4.05
N PRO A 98 1.89 -15.35 3.08
CA PRO A 98 2.49 -14.70 1.94
C PRO A 98 3.37 -13.55 2.42
N ARG A 99 4.58 -13.44 1.85
CA ARG A 99 5.57 -12.40 2.21
C ARG A 99 6.12 -12.51 3.63
N GLY A 100 5.58 -13.36 4.51
CA GLY A 100 6.06 -13.59 5.87
C GLY A 100 7.13 -14.67 5.96
N VAL A 101 7.06 -15.70 5.10
CA VAL A 101 7.99 -16.83 5.10
C VAL A 101 8.55 -17.08 3.71
N MET A 102 9.87 -17.29 3.61
CA MET A 102 10.56 -17.61 2.36
C MET A 102 11.62 -18.68 2.60
N LEU A 103 11.81 -19.57 1.63
CA LEU A 103 12.89 -20.56 1.63
C LEU A 103 13.93 -20.18 0.58
N LEU A 104 15.18 -20.01 0.99
CA LEU A 104 16.29 -19.57 0.13
C LEU A 104 17.31 -20.71 -0.04
N PRO A 105 17.88 -20.88 -1.26
CA PRO A 105 18.63 -22.08 -1.63
C PRO A 105 20.03 -22.21 -1.00
N ASN A 106 20.64 -21.13 -0.47
CA ASN A 106 21.80 -21.04 0.45
C ASN A 106 22.25 -19.56 0.54
N LYS A 107 23.08 -19.17 1.53
CA LYS A 107 23.56 -17.77 1.72
C LYS A 107 24.39 -17.22 0.54
N GLU A 108 24.94 -18.09 -0.29
CA GLU A 108 25.94 -17.76 -1.33
C GLU A 108 25.35 -17.19 -2.65
N SER A 109 24.03 -17.18 -2.85
CA SER A 109 23.46 -17.08 -4.22
C SER A 109 22.47 -15.95 -4.44
N ALA A 110 22.73 -14.76 -3.90
CA ALA A 110 22.25 -13.54 -4.53
C ALA A 110 23.47 -12.67 -4.82
N PRO A 111 23.86 -12.48 -6.10
CA PRO A 111 24.73 -11.36 -6.44
C PRO A 111 24.09 -10.12 -5.82
N GLY A 112 24.80 -9.42 -4.95
CA GLY A 112 24.34 -8.14 -4.44
C GLY A 112 24.16 -7.23 -5.64
N GLU A 113 22.91 -7.00 -6.05
CA GLU A 113 22.61 -6.07 -7.12
C GLU A 113 23.18 -4.71 -6.71
N ALA A 114 23.89 -4.06 -7.63
CA ALA A 114 24.58 -2.81 -7.31
C ALA A 114 23.56 -1.80 -6.74
N PRO A 115 23.89 -1.09 -5.63
CA PRO A 115 22.97 -0.15 -5.03
C PRO A 115 22.50 0.87 -6.07
N GLY A 116 21.19 1.09 -6.16
CA GLY A 116 20.63 2.10 -7.06
C GLY A 116 21.25 3.46 -6.76
N ALA A 117 21.74 4.13 -7.79
CA ALA A 117 22.37 5.43 -7.66
C ALA A 117 21.33 6.52 -7.35
N PHE A 118 21.72 7.46 -6.49
CA PHE A 118 20.97 8.69 -6.28
C PHE A 118 21.05 9.59 -7.52
N TYR A 119 19.94 10.26 -7.85
CA TYR A 119 19.86 11.30 -8.86
C TYR A 119 19.01 12.47 -8.37
N GLY A 120 19.42 13.69 -8.70
CA GLY A 120 18.66 14.88 -8.33
C GLY A 120 18.83 16.02 -9.32
N GLU A 121 17.74 16.74 -9.58
CA GLU A 121 17.71 17.89 -10.49
C GLU A 121 16.63 18.90 -10.09
N VAL A 122 16.59 20.04 -10.81
CA VAL A 122 15.52 21.05 -10.67
C VAL A 122 14.75 21.13 -11.98
N LEU A 123 13.47 20.78 -11.92
CA LEU A 123 12.51 20.81 -13.02
C LEU A 123 11.79 22.17 -13.05
N GLY A 124 11.65 22.75 -14.25
CA GLY A 124 10.92 24.00 -14.45
C GLY A 124 11.43 25.20 -13.63
N GLY A 125 12.64 25.11 -13.09
CA GLY A 125 13.27 26.16 -12.27
C GLY A 125 12.81 26.25 -10.81
N HIS A 126 11.76 25.52 -10.40
CA HIS A 126 11.16 25.66 -9.06
C HIS A 126 10.76 24.33 -8.40
N ILE A 127 10.81 23.20 -9.11
CA ILE A 127 10.47 21.88 -8.57
C ILE A 127 11.74 21.06 -8.42
N GLY A 128 12.06 20.59 -7.22
CA GLY A 128 13.13 19.63 -7.00
C GLY A 128 12.67 18.23 -7.40
N TYR A 129 13.53 17.45 -8.03
CA TYR A 129 13.32 16.02 -8.23
C TYR A 129 14.46 15.25 -7.56
N LEU A 130 14.12 14.20 -6.82
CA LEU A 130 15.06 13.30 -6.14
C LEU A 130 14.66 11.86 -6.43
N ARG A 131 15.49 11.11 -7.15
CA ARG A 131 15.39 9.65 -7.23
C ARG A 131 16.42 9.05 -6.29
N LEU A 132 15.95 8.30 -5.31
CA LEU A 132 16.83 7.90 -4.21
C LEU A 132 17.74 6.73 -4.55
N GLY A 133 17.28 5.83 -5.43
CA GLY A 133 17.92 4.54 -5.58
C GLY A 133 17.86 3.75 -4.26
N SER A 134 18.97 3.11 -3.88
CA SER A 134 19.02 2.37 -2.61
C SER A 134 19.11 3.32 -1.41
N LEU A 135 18.39 3.00 -0.34
CA LEU A 135 18.48 3.75 0.93
C LEU A 135 19.81 3.40 1.62
N THR A 136 20.82 4.24 1.38
CA THR A 136 22.17 4.12 1.93
C THR A 136 22.64 5.47 2.49
N SER A 137 23.61 5.43 3.40
CA SER A 137 24.22 6.66 3.95
C SER A 137 24.85 7.54 2.87
N ALA A 138 25.40 6.95 1.80
CA ALA A 138 25.97 7.70 0.68
C ALA A 138 24.88 8.48 -0.09
N ASN A 139 23.76 7.82 -0.40
CA ASN A 139 22.64 8.48 -1.09
C ASN A 139 21.95 9.52 -0.19
N LEU A 140 21.93 9.32 1.15
CA LEU A 140 21.48 10.35 2.10
C LEU A 140 22.34 11.62 2.04
N GLN A 141 23.66 11.49 1.98
CA GLN A 141 24.56 12.65 1.84
C GLN A 141 24.36 13.36 0.50
N ALA A 142 24.15 12.62 -0.58
CA ALA A 142 23.85 13.20 -1.89
C ALA A 142 22.50 13.95 -1.91
N MET A 143 21.49 13.43 -1.21
CA MET A 143 20.24 14.12 -0.97
C MET A 143 20.45 15.42 -0.20
N ASP A 144 21.20 15.40 0.90
CA ASP A 144 21.43 16.60 1.72
C ASP A 144 22.09 17.73 0.89
N LYS A 145 23.04 17.39 0.01
CA LYS A 145 23.63 18.33 -0.96
C LYS A 145 22.59 18.89 -1.93
N SER A 146 21.71 18.03 -2.44
CA SER A 146 20.65 18.44 -3.37
C SER A 146 19.62 19.36 -2.69
N LEU A 147 19.21 19.05 -1.45
CA LEU A 147 18.32 19.89 -0.66
C LEU A 147 18.93 21.27 -0.36
N SER A 148 20.23 21.32 -0.08
CA SER A 148 20.95 22.60 0.07
C SER A 148 20.96 23.43 -1.22
N ASN A 149 21.21 22.78 -2.37
CA ASN A 149 21.12 23.43 -3.68
C ASN A 149 19.69 23.92 -3.98
N PHE A 150 18.67 23.14 -3.64
CA PHE A 150 17.26 23.50 -3.81
C PHE A 150 16.87 24.73 -2.98
N ALA A 151 17.37 24.83 -1.75
CA ALA A 151 17.18 26.02 -0.93
C ALA A 151 17.77 27.28 -1.59
N SER A 152 18.98 27.19 -2.18
CA SER A 152 19.61 28.31 -2.88
C SER A 152 18.82 28.77 -4.12
N LYS A 153 18.12 27.82 -4.76
CA LYS A 153 17.29 28.05 -5.95
C LYS A 153 15.83 28.37 -5.63
N LYS A 154 15.48 28.50 -4.34
CA LYS A 154 14.11 28.77 -3.87
C LYS A 154 13.07 27.77 -4.39
N VAL A 155 13.46 26.50 -4.48
CA VAL A 155 12.55 25.39 -4.79
C VAL A 155 11.48 25.30 -3.71
N ASP A 156 10.21 25.26 -4.11
CA ASP A 156 9.04 25.25 -3.22
C ASP A 156 8.22 23.96 -3.30
N ALA A 157 8.49 23.11 -4.30
CA ALA A 157 7.92 21.78 -4.45
C ALA A 157 9.00 20.72 -4.70
N LEU A 158 8.76 19.48 -4.27
CA LEU A 158 9.70 18.37 -4.35
C LEU A 158 9.00 17.08 -4.76
N ILE A 159 9.56 16.38 -5.74
CA ILE A 159 9.18 15.02 -6.08
C ILE A 159 10.26 14.08 -5.52
N VAL A 160 9.84 13.19 -4.62
CA VAL A 160 10.66 12.11 -4.05
C VAL A 160 10.26 10.81 -4.75
N ASP A 161 11.13 10.32 -5.61
CA ASP A 161 10.92 9.12 -6.37
C ASP A 161 11.53 7.91 -5.64
N LEU A 162 10.65 7.09 -5.06
CA LEU A 162 10.99 5.85 -4.38
C LEU A 162 10.94 4.65 -5.32
N ARG A 163 10.63 4.83 -6.60
CA ARG A 163 10.65 3.75 -7.59
C ARG A 163 12.07 3.24 -7.78
N SER A 164 12.20 1.93 -7.95
CA SER A 164 13.49 1.24 -7.98
C SER A 164 14.34 1.41 -6.70
N SER A 165 13.73 1.79 -5.58
CA SER A 165 14.38 1.67 -4.29
C SER A 165 14.40 0.19 -3.89
N GLN A 166 15.57 -0.44 -4.01
CA GLN A 166 15.72 -1.81 -3.54
C GLN A 166 15.40 -1.86 -2.04
N GLY A 167 14.50 -2.77 -1.67
CA GLY A 167 14.01 -2.90 -0.30
C GLY A 167 15.14 -3.33 0.64
N THR A 168 15.80 -2.36 1.25
CA THR A 168 16.67 -2.58 2.42
C THR A 168 15.80 -2.83 3.66
N SER A 169 16.32 -3.63 4.58
CA SER A 169 15.75 -3.82 5.93
C SER A 169 16.33 -2.83 6.94
N ASP A 170 17.15 -1.87 6.50
CA ASP A 170 17.67 -0.82 7.37
C ASP A 170 16.65 0.30 7.58
N PHE A 171 15.79 0.09 8.58
CA PHE A 171 14.80 1.07 9.00
C PHE A 171 15.40 2.29 9.72
N ALA A 172 16.66 2.23 10.19
CA ALA A 172 17.30 3.40 10.77
C ALA A 172 17.64 4.43 9.68
N VAL A 173 18.17 3.97 8.53
CA VAL A 173 18.39 4.81 7.35
C VAL A 173 17.08 5.39 6.81
N ALA A 174 15.99 4.61 6.84
CA ALA A 174 14.66 5.09 6.48
C ALA A 174 14.18 6.24 7.40
N ALA A 175 14.40 6.10 8.70
CA ALA A 175 14.07 7.15 9.66
C ALA A 175 14.92 8.41 9.40
N ASP A 176 16.22 8.24 9.17
CA ASP A 176 17.11 9.35 8.84
C ASP A 176 16.74 10.07 7.55
N PHE A 177 16.23 9.34 6.56
CA PHE A 177 15.62 9.94 5.38
C PHE A 177 14.40 10.80 5.75
N ALA A 178 13.41 10.20 6.41
CA ALA A 178 12.14 10.84 6.71
C ALA A 178 12.30 12.10 7.59
N LYS A 179 13.31 12.14 8.46
CA LYS A 179 13.70 13.31 9.27
C LYS A 179 13.90 14.60 8.46
N ARG A 180 14.25 14.52 7.17
CA ARG A 180 14.43 15.72 6.32
C ARG A 180 13.11 16.43 5.99
N PHE A 181 11.99 15.73 6.16
CA PHE A 181 10.66 16.19 5.77
C PHE A 181 9.69 16.28 6.95
N CYS A 182 9.87 15.41 7.95
CA CYS A 182 8.95 15.25 9.06
C CYS A 182 9.31 16.14 10.27
N PRO A 183 8.32 16.68 11.02
CA PRO A 183 8.57 17.60 12.13
C PRO A 183 9.38 16.97 13.28
N LYS A 184 10.22 17.77 13.93
CA LYS A 184 11.00 17.37 15.12
C LYS A 184 10.09 16.87 16.25
N GLY A 185 10.53 15.84 16.95
CA GLY A 185 9.86 15.24 18.11
C GLY A 185 8.69 14.33 17.76
N LYS A 186 8.43 14.06 16.47
CA LYS A 186 7.29 13.25 16.03
C LYS A 186 7.70 11.83 15.65
N PRO A 187 6.91 10.79 16.00
CA PRO A 187 7.19 9.40 15.64
C PRO A 187 7.01 9.16 14.13
N LEU A 188 8.02 8.60 13.48
CA LEU A 188 8.03 8.32 12.04
C LEU A 188 7.41 6.97 11.70
N PHE A 189 7.64 5.97 12.53
CA PHE A 189 7.05 4.62 12.46
C PHE A 189 7.57 3.79 13.65
N THR A 190 6.95 2.64 13.87
CA THR A 190 7.33 1.67 14.90
C THR A 190 7.54 0.31 14.28
N LEU A 191 8.61 -0.40 14.64
CA LEU A 191 8.71 -1.83 14.39
C LEU A 191 8.16 -2.57 15.59
N ARG A 192 7.05 -3.25 15.40
CA ARG A 192 6.37 -4.03 16.42
C ARG A 192 6.76 -5.49 16.29
N LYS A 193 7.18 -6.10 17.40
CA LYS A 193 7.43 -7.54 17.48
C LYS A 193 6.24 -8.23 18.14
N PRO A 194 5.97 -9.51 17.84
CA PRO A 194 4.91 -10.28 18.51
C PRO A 194 5.09 -10.35 20.04
N ALA A 195 6.33 -10.31 20.53
CA ALA A 195 6.63 -10.31 21.95
C ALA A 195 6.35 -8.93 22.59
N VAL A 196 5.50 -8.92 23.62
CA VAL A 196 5.10 -7.72 24.37
C VAL A 196 6.32 -6.93 24.87
N ARG A 197 6.35 -5.61 24.58
CA ARG A 197 7.39 -4.62 24.98
C ARG A 197 8.72 -4.64 24.22
N GLN A 198 8.78 -5.19 23.00
CA GLN A 198 9.98 -5.09 22.15
C GLN A 198 9.82 -4.13 20.96
N ASP A 199 8.85 -3.22 21.04
CA ASP A 199 8.59 -2.23 20.00
C ASP A 199 9.76 -1.24 19.89
N ARG A 200 10.25 -1.03 18.67
CA ARG A 200 11.28 -0.03 18.37
C ARG A 200 10.62 1.16 17.68
N VAL A 201 10.48 2.26 18.40
CA VAL A 201 9.94 3.52 17.87
C VAL A 201 11.05 4.34 17.23
N PHE A 202 10.82 4.80 16.00
CA PHE A 202 11.68 5.76 15.31
C PHE A 202 11.01 7.12 15.32
N SER A 203 11.75 8.16 15.70
CA SER A 203 11.22 9.52 15.79
C SER A 203 12.15 10.50 15.11
N SER A 204 11.58 11.62 14.65
CA SER A 204 12.38 12.73 14.16
C SER A 204 13.00 13.49 15.31
N ASP A 205 14.31 13.72 15.26
CA ASP A 205 15.10 14.42 16.29
C ASP A 205 15.56 15.81 15.82
N ARG A 206 15.21 16.20 14.59
CA ARG A 206 15.67 17.45 13.96
C ARG A 206 14.56 18.14 13.18
N ASP A 207 14.77 19.42 12.94
CA ASP A 207 13.88 20.21 12.09
C ASP A 207 13.96 19.76 10.63
N PRO A 208 12.83 19.80 9.88
CA PRO A 208 12.84 19.47 8.46
C PRO A 208 13.84 20.33 7.69
N ALA A 209 14.60 19.69 6.80
CA ALA A 209 15.47 20.36 5.85
C ALA A 209 14.67 20.98 4.69
N PHE A 210 13.54 20.37 4.33
CA PHE A 210 12.62 20.86 3.32
C PHE A 210 11.22 21.05 3.91
N ARG A 211 10.56 22.17 3.60
CA ARG A 211 9.23 22.54 4.13
C ARG A 211 8.18 22.79 3.07
N GLY A 212 8.54 22.71 1.79
CA GLY A 212 7.63 22.91 0.66
C GLY A 212 6.68 21.73 0.44
N LEU A 213 5.96 21.77 -0.69
CA LEU A 213 5.09 20.68 -1.12
C LEU A 213 5.93 19.45 -1.48
N VAL A 214 5.56 18.26 -1.00
CA VAL A 214 6.22 17.01 -1.40
C VAL A 214 5.23 16.14 -2.17
N MET A 215 5.73 15.41 -3.16
CA MET A 215 5.04 14.34 -3.85
C MET A 215 5.94 13.11 -3.81
N VAL A 216 5.36 11.94 -3.61
CA VAL A 216 6.10 10.67 -3.56
C VAL A 216 5.66 9.80 -4.73
N LEU A 217 6.61 9.32 -5.52
CA LEU A 217 6.35 8.31 -6.54
C LEU A 217 6.68 6.93 -5.98
N ALA A 218 5.75 5.99 -6.11
CA ALA A 218 5.90 4.61 -5.64
C ALA A 218 5.28 3.60 -6.62
N ASP A 219 5.79 2.38 -6.59
CA ASP A 219 5.36 1.27 -7.44
C ASP A 219 5.44 -0.08 -6.70
N GLY A 220 5.14 -1.18 -7.39
CA GLY A 220 5.21 -2.54 -6.82
C GLY A 220 6.60 -2.99 -6.36
N ASP A 221 7.66 -2.31 -6.80
CA ASP A 221 9.03 -2.59 -6.39
C ASP A 221 9.43 -1.81 -5.12
N THR A 222 8.74 -0.70 -4.85
CA THR A 222 8.87 0.06 -3.62
C THR A 222 8.53 -0.83 -2.42
N SER A 223 9.52 -1.13 -1.58
CA SER A 223 9.40 -2.18 -0.55
C SER A 223 10.18 -1.88 0.72
N ARG A 224 9.77 -2.48 1.85
CA ARG A 224 10.47 -2.45 3.15
C ARG A 224 10.69 -1.02 3.67
N ALA A 225 11.95 -0.62 3.87
CA ALA A 225 12.34 0.70 4.35
C ALA A 225 11.76 1.86 3.52
N ALA A 226 11.60 1.69 2.20
CA ALA A 226 11.01 2.71 1.34
C ALA A 226 9.50 2.88 1.59
N GLU A 227 8.78 1.81 1.94
CA GLU A 227 7.38 1.89 2.36
C GLU A 227 7.24 2.67 3.67
N ALA A 228 8.20 2.51 4.59
CA ALA A 228 8.25 3.29 5.83
C ALA A 228 8.42 4.79 5.57
N VAL A 229 9.31 5.14 4.64
CA VAL A 229 9.48 6.53 4.17
C VAL A 229 8.17 7.07 3.58
N ALA A 230 7.57 6.35 2.63
CA ALA A 230 6.32 6.77 2.00
C ALA A 230 5.21 7.00 3.04
N ALA A 231 5.05 6.08 4.00
CA ALA A 231 4.06 6.19 5.06
C ALA A 231 4.28 7.41 5.98
N ALA A 232 5.52 7.65 6.41
CA ALA A 232 5.86 8.79 7.26
C ALA A 232 5.60 10.14 6.54
N LEU A 233 5.99 10.24 5.27
CA LEU A 233 5.79 11.45 4.46
C LEU A 233 4.30 11.70 4.18
N ARG A 234 3.54 10.65 3.90
CA ARG A 234 2.08 10.73 3.72
C ARG A 234 1.38 11.18 5.00
N PHE A 235 1.72 10.58 6.14
CA PHE A 235 1.03 10.84 7.41
C PHE A 235 1.18 12.28 7.91
N TYR A 236 2.38 12.86 7.81
CA TYR A 236 2.59 14.23 8.29
C TYR A 236 2.06 15.30 7.31
N ASP A 237 1.10 14.93 6.47
CA ASP A 237 0.46 15.71 5.40
C ASP A 237 1.48 16.50 4.56
N LYS A 238 2.67 15.92 4.39
CA LYS A 238 3.73 16.51 3.59
C LYS A 238 3.71 16.00 2.16
N ALA A 239 3.14 14.82 1.91
CA ALA A 239 3.20 14.22 0.59
C ALA A 239 1.90 13.59 0.08
N LEU A 240 1.60 13.87 -1.20
CA LEU A 240 0.73 13.04 -2.03
C LEU A 240 1.54 11.85 -2.56
N VAL A 241 1.08 10.62 -2.31
CA VAL A 241 1.69 9.39 -2.86
C VAL A 241 1.00 9.04 -4.16
N ILE A 242 1.77 8.89 -5.24
CA ILE A 242 1.29 8.66 -6.62
C ILE A 242 1.95 7.40 -7.19
N GLY A 243 1.16 6.56 -7.86
CA GLY A 243 1.66 5.41 -8.61
C GLY A 243 0.84 4.14 -8.33
N GLN A 244 1.52 3.03 -8.07
CA GLN A 244 0.89 1.72 -7.82
C GLN A 244 1.00 1.32 -6.33
N PRO A 245 0.17 0.36 -5.85
CA PRO A 245 0.37 -0.23 -4.54
C PRO A 245 1.80 -0.76 -4.37
N THR A 246 2.40 -0.48 -3.22
CA THR A 246 3.74 -0.94 -2.86
C THR A 246 3.76 -2.45 -2.62
N ALA A 247 4.95 -3.03 -2.44
CA ALA A 247 5.13 -4.46 -2.29
C ALA A 247 4.40 -5.09 -1.10
N GLY A 248 4.08 -4.31 -0.06
CA GLY A 248 3.51 -4.78 1.20
C GLY A 248 4.46 -5.72 1.93
N ARG A 249 5.75 -5.38 1.97
CA ARG A 249 6.83 -6.16 2.61
C ARG A 249 7.52 -5.36 3.71
N ALA A 250 6.82 -4.43 4.34
CA ALA A 250 7.33 -3.59 5.41
C ALA A 250 7.50 -4.36 6.74
N VAL A 251 8.41 -5.33 6.75
CA VAL A 251 8.74 -6.17 7.89
C VAL A 251 10.25 -6.31 8.06
N GLU A 252 10.67 -6.58 9.29
CA GLU A 252 12.00 -7.07 9.59
C GLU A 252 12.01 -8.59 9.45
N TYR A 253 13.01 -9.10 8.72
CA TYR A 253 13.18 -10.54 8.52
C TYR A 253 14.33 -11.07 9.37
N SER A 254 14.20 -12.31 9.83
CA SER A 254 15.27 -13.10 10.42
C SER A 254 15.57 -14.30 9.53
N ASP A 255 16.86 -14.60 9.36
CA ASP A 255 17.35 -15.74 8.58
C ASP A 255 17.69 -16.90 9.51
N LEU A 256 16.91 -17.99 9.42
CA LEU A 256 17.10 -19.19 10.20
C LEU A 256 17.74 -20.27 9.32
N SER A 257 18.91 -20.77 9.70
CA SER A 257 19.61 -21.80 8.94
C SER A 257 19.00 -23.18 9.19
N LEU A 258 18.75 -23.93 8.13
CA LEU A 258 18.33 -25.33 8.20
C LEU A 258 19.54 -26.26 8.17
N PRO A 259 19.43 -27.51 8.67
CA PRO A 259 20.53 -28.48 8.62
C PRO A 259 21.09 -28.76 7.21
N SER A 260 20.29 -28.52 6.17
CA SER A 260 20.69 -28.66 4.77
C SER A 260 21.53 -27.49 4.23
N GLY A 261 21.75 -26.43 5.03
CA GLY A 261 22.39 -25.18 4.61
C GLY A 261 21.43 -24.13 4.06
N LYS A 262 20.20 -24.53 3.68
CA LYS A 262 19.14 -23.62 3.20
C LYS A 262 18.75 -22.64 4.29
N ILE A 263 18.18 -21.50 3.90
CA ILE A 263 17.72 -20.46 4.84
C ILE A 263 16.21 -20.36 4.82
N LEU A 264 15.59 -20.49 5.99
CA LEU A 264 14.21 -20.11 6.23
C LEU A 264 14.19 -18.65 6.71
N ARG A 265 13.75 -17.74 5.85
CA ARG A 265 13.59 -16.32 6.16
C ARG A 265 12.19 -16.08 6.69
N VAL A 266 12.07 -15.50 7.88
CA VAL A 266 10.80 -15.32 8.60
C VAL A 266 10.64 -13.85 9.02
N ALA A 267 9.46 -13.28 8.81
CA ALA A 267 9.11 -11.96 9.33
C ALA A 267 9.01 -12.01 10.86
N VAL A 268 9.77 -11.17 11.55
CA VAL A 268 9.87 -11.13 13.03
C VAL A 268 9.40 -9.82 13.64
N ALA A 269 9.26 -8.77 12.83
CA ALA A 269 8.65 -7.51 13.25
C ALA A 269 7.88 -6.89 12.08
N GLU A 270 6.73 -6.29 12.37
CA GLU A 270 5.95 -5.53 11.39
C GLU A 270 6.15 -4.03 11.55
N LEU A 271 6.13 -3.31 10.44
CA LEU A 271 6.13 -1.86 10.45
C LEU A 271 4.72 -1.35 10.70
N ILE A 272 4.58 -0.62 11.81
CA ILE A 272 3.42 0.17 12.16
C ILE A 272 3.70 1.62 11.75
N SER A 273 2.88 2.15 10.87
CA SER A 273 2.89 3.56 10.48
C SER A 273 2.51 4.49 11.65
N PRO A 274 2.79 5.81 11.56
CA PRO A 274 2.37 6.76 12.59
C PRO A 274 0.86 6.81 12.85
N GLU A 275 0.04 6.42 11.87
CA GLU A 275 -1.43 6.27 12.00
C GLU A 275 -1.83 5.02 12.81
N GLY A 276 -0.86 4.20 13.23
CA GLY A 276 -1.12 2.96 13.98
C GLY A 276 -1.49 1.76 13.10
N ARG A 277 -1.40 1.89 11.77
CA ARG A 277 -1.74 0.83 10.81
C ARG A 277 -0.50 0.01 10.43
N SER A 278 -0.64 -1.31 10.36
CA SER A 278 0.39 -2.19 9.80
C SER A 278 0.49 -2.03 8.28
N LEU A 279 1.72 -1.99 7.77
CA LEU A 279 2.03 -2.01 6.34
C LEU A 279 2.33 -3.42 5.83
N PHE A 280 2.23 -4.42 6.71
CA PHE A 280 2.29 -5.83 6.37
C PHE A 280 0.85 -6.40 6.36
N PRO A 281 0.46 -7.14 5.31
CA PRO A 281 -0.88 -7.71 5.20
C PRO A 281 -1.14 -8.86 6.19
#